data_AF-A0AAD2FKJ9-F1
#
_entry.id   AF-A0AAD2FKJ9-F1
#
_cell.length_a   1.000
_cell.length_b   1.000
_cell.length_c   1.000
_cell.angle_alpha   90.00
_cell.angle_beta   90.00
_cell.angle_gamma   90.00
#
_symmetry.space_group_name_H-M   'P 1'
#
loop_
_entity.id
_entity.type
_entity.pdbx_description
1 polymer ?
#
loop_
_entity_poly.entity_id
_entity_poly.type
_entity_poly.pdbx_seq_one_letter_code
_entity_poly.pdbx_strand_id
1 'polypeptide(L)'
;MIFNAKQHRKLTTYLRLLFAMSVYDIAQRLNWSVAAFLRPQGTSIRMLSVGNKTTCNAVGFVNQISQATMMYQGMLGFYFLLTARCGVGNHCIARKIEPWMHIVSIGYPLVFGIALQILDGYGEVTNGIGCWVVATEDCETDFLCTARVISWVSSYAIPLILVCISLMVNATP
;
A
#
# COMPACT_ATOMS: atom_id res chain seq x y z
N MET A 1 3.43 -22.69 38.15
CA MET A 1 2.78 -23.37 37.00
C MET A 1 1.62 -22.50 36.51
N ILE A 2 1.83 -21.55 35.60
CA ILE A 2 0.77 -20.96 34.72
C ILE A 2 1.48 -20.36 33.50
N PHE A 3 1.72 -21.19 32.49
CA PHE A 3 1.69 -20.80 31.07
C PHE A 3 1.05 -21.98 30.33
N ASN A 4 -0.15 -22.37 30.77
CA ASN A 4 -0.93 -23.38 30.09
C ASN A 4 -2.24 -22.77 29.60
N ALA A 5 -2.09 -21.83 28.67
CA ALA A 5 -3.17 -21.34 27.84
C ALA A 5 -2.71 -21.36 26.38
N LYS A 6 -2.25 -22.52 25.90
CA LYS A 6 -2.46 -22.90 24.48
C LYS A 6 -3.94 -23.22 24.27
N GLN A 7 -4.79 -22.25 24.59
CA GLN A 7 -6.11 -22.21 23.99
C GLN A 7 -5.82 -21.95 22.52
N HIS A 8 -6.20 -22.86 21.63
CA HIS A 8 -6.18 -22.64 20.19
C HIS A 8 -6.99 -21.36 19.92
N ARG A 9 -6.32 -20.21 19.99
CA ARG A 9 -6.91 -18.90 19.81
C ARG A 9 -7.22 -18.86 18.34
N LYS A 10 -8.49 -19.12 17.99
CA LYS A 10 -8.97 -19.04 16.61
C LYS A 10 -8.42 -17.73 16.05
N LEU A 11 -7.66 -17.82 14.95
CA LEU A 11 -7.12 -16.65 14.26
C LEU A 11 -8.29 -15.69 14.02
N THR A 12 -8.30 -14.58 14.74
CA THR A 12 -9.32 -13.54 14.56
C THR A 12 -9.04 -12.83 13.25
N THR A 13 -10.09 -12.29 12.62
CA THR A 13 -9.96 -11.46 11.42
C THR A 13 -8.92 -10.35 11.63
N TYR A 14 -8.90 -9.75 12.82
CA TYR A 14 -7.86 -8.80 13.24
C TYR A 14 -6.42 -9.33 13.05
N LEU A 15 -6.12 -10.52 13.56
CA LEU A 15 -4.77 -11.09 13.47
C LEU A 15 -4.36 -11.40 12.02
N ARG A 16 -5.32 -11.78 11.17
CA ARG A 16 -5.05 -12.05 9.75
C ARG A 16 -4.74 -10.77 8.97
N LEU A 17 -5.50 -9.71 9.21
CA LEU A 17 -5.24 -8.39 8.64
C LEU A 17 -3.88 -7.84 9.12
N LEU A 18 -3.58 -7.97 10.41
CA LEU A 18 -2.31 -7.53 10.99
C LEU A 18 -1.13 -8.31 10.41
N PHE A 19 -1.27 -9.62 10.21
CA PHE A 19 -0.26 -10.44 9.55
C PHE A 19 -0.01 -9.97 8.12
N ALA A 20 -1.07 -9.74 7.33
CA ALA A 20 -0.94 -9.23 5.97
C ALA A 20 -0.21 -7.89 5.92
N MET A 21 -0.61 -6.93 6.77
CA MET A 21 0.06 -5.63 6.90
C MET A 21 1.55 -5.79 7.21
N SER A 22 1.90 -6.68 8.15
CA SER A 22 3.29 -6.91 8.55
C SER A 22 4.15 -7.45 7.39
N VAL A 23 3.58 -8.30 6.53
CA VAL A 23 4.28 -8.81 5.33
C VAL A 23 4.63 -7.67 4.37
N TYR A 24 3.69 -6.76 4.11
CA TYR A 24 3.94 -5.61 3.24
C TYR A 24 4.93 -4.61 3.84
N ASP A 25 4.92 -4.42 5.16
CA ASP A 25 5.90 -3.58 5.85
C ASP A 25 7.31 -4.15 5.78
N ILE A 26 7.48 -5.46 5.97
CA ILE A 26 8.80 -6.09 5.81
C ILE A 26 9.29 -5.93 4.37
N ALA A 27 8.43 -6.22 3.38
CA ALA A 27 8.78 -6.03 1.97
C ALA A 27 9.20 -4.59 1.68
N GLN A 28 8.48 -3.61 2.24
CA GLN A 28 8.79 -2.20 2.06
C GLN A 28 10.14 -1.81 2.68
N ARG A 29 10.42 -2.29 3.90
CA ARG A 29 11.69 -2.00 4.59
C ARG A 29 12.88 -2.58 3.85
N LEU A 30 12.73 -3.79 3.32
CA LEU A 30 13.75 -4.41 2.47
C LEU A 30 13.93 -3.61 1.18
N ASN A 31 12.83 -3.22 0.53
CA ASN A 31 12.86 -2.41 -0.69
C ASN A 31 13.62 -1.09 -0.46
N TRP A 32 13.30 -0.35 0.61
CA TRP A 32 13.97 0.92 0.92
C TRP A 32 15.46 0.77 1.21
N SER A 33 15.87 -0.37 1.78
CA SER A 33 17.28 -0.65 2.05
C SER A 33 18.10 -0.82 0.78
N VAL A 34 17.50 -1.39 -0.28
CA VAL A 34 18.16 -1.61 -1.58
C VAL A 34 17.88 -0.51 -2.60
N ALA A 35 16.80 0.26 -2.43
CA ALA A 35 16.32 1.29 -3.35
C ALA A 35 17.34 2.40 -3.61
N ALA A 36 18.22 2.69 -2.63
CA ALA A 36 19.29 3.66 -2.81
C ALA A 36 20.32 3.23 -3.87
N PHE A 37 20.56 1.93 -4.01
CA PHE A 37 21.59 1.34 -4.86
C PHE A 37 21.05 0.93 -6.24
N LEU A 38 19.79 0.48 -6.31
CA LEU A 38 19.16 -0.05 -7.54
C LEU A 38 18.72 1.02 -8.56
N ARG A 39 19.32 2.22 -8.50
CA ARG A 39 19.10 3.32 -9.43
C ARG A 39 19.92 3.13 -10.72
N PRO A 40 19.47 3.68 -11.86
CA PRO A 40 20.19 3.59 -13.13
C PRO A 40 21.53 4.35 -13.10
N GLN A 41 22.65 3.65 -13.34
CA GLN A 41 23.99 4.25 -13.28
C GLN A 41 24.23 5.36 -14.32
N GLY A 42 23.60 5.25 -15.50
CA GLY A 42 23.85 6.17 -16.62
C GLY A 42 23.14 7.52 -16.52
N THR A 43 22.13 7.65 -15.65
CA THR A 43 21.30 8.85 -15.54
C THR A 43 21.24 9.40 -14.13
N SER A 44 21.67 8.63 -13.12
CA SER A 44 21.59 9.05 -11.72
C SER A 44 22.74 9.98 -11.35
N ILE A 45 22.40 11.05 -10.64
CA ILE A 45 23.38 11.98 -10.03
C ILE A 45 24.11 11.37 -8.81
N ARG A 46 23.75 10.16 -8.38
CA ARG A 46 24.27 9.54 -7.15
C ARG A 46 25.39 8.53 -7.43
N MET A 47 26.52 8.69 -6.73
CA MET A 47 27.76 7.90 -6.92
C MET A 47 27.64 6.40 -6.59
N LEU A 48 26.64 5.95 -5.82
CA LEU A 48 26.47 4.54 -5.43
C LEU A 48 25.35 3.83 -6.20
N SER A 49 24.97 4.37 -7.37
CA SER A 49 24.03 3.69 -8.26
C SER A 49 24.73 2.51 -8.92
N VAL A 50 24.18 1.30 -8.72
CA VAL A 50 24.66 0.06 -9.35
C VAL A 50 23.61 -0.59 -10.24
N GLY A 51 22.38 -0.08 -10.25
CA GLY A 51 21.23 -0.65 -10.95
C GLY A 51 21.04 -0.16 -12.40
N ASN A 52 19.91 -0.54 -12.97
CA ASN A 52 19.45 -0.17 -14.31
C ASN A 52 17.97 0.27 -14.29
N LYS A 53 17.42 0.63 -15.45
CA LYS A 53 16.00 1.03 -15.56
C LYS A 53 15.05 -0.07 -15.06
N THR A 54 15.34 -1.34 -15.37
CA THR A 54 14.52 -2.48 -14.95
C THR A 54 14.50 -2.64 -13.42
N THR A 55 15.65 -2.51 -12.75
CA THR A 55 15.72 -2.58 -11.29
C THR A 55 15.01 -1.40 -10.64
N CYS A 56 15.10 -0.22 -11.25
CA CYS A 56 14.39 0.97 -10.82
C CYS A 56 12.86 0.79 -10.91
N ASN A 57 12.36 0.24 -12.02
CA ASN A 57 10.93 -0.07 -12.19
C ASN A 57 10.47 -1.11 -11.17
N ALA A 58 11.28 -2.15 -10.90
CA ALA A 58 10.96 -3.14 -9.88
C ALA A 58 10.87 -2.52 -8.47
N VAL A 59 11.82 -1.65 -8.10
CA VAL A 59 11.79 -0.92 -6.83
C VAL A 59 10.54 -0.04 -6.72
N GLY A 60 10.20 0.68 -7.79
CA GLY A 60 9.00 1.52 -7.86
C GLY A 60 7.71 0.71 -7.72
N PHE A 61 7.62 -0.43 -8.41
CA PHE A 61 6.48 -1.35 -8.32
C PHE A 61 6.30 -1.92 -6.91
N VAL A 62 7.38 -2.39 -6.27
CA VAL A 62 7.32 -2.88 -4.89
C VAL A 62 6.87 -1.76 -3.94
N ASN A 63 7.39 -0.54 -4.13
CA ASN A 63 6.96 0.64 -3.38
C ASN A 63 5.45 0.89 -3.51
N GLN A 64 4.94 0.77 -4.74
CA GLN A 64 3.53 0.98 -5.05
C GLN A 64 2.65 -0.10 -4.42
N ILE A 65 3.08 -1.36 -4.46
CA ILE A 65 2.35 -2.47 -3.82
C ILE A 65 2.38 -2.36 -2.30
N SER A 66 3.48 -1.89 -1.72
CA SER A 66 3.60 -1.67 -0.27
C SER A 66 2.64 -0.63 0.29
N GLN A 67 1.94 0.15 -0.56
CA GLN A 67 0.81 0.97 -0.14
C GLN A 67 -0.38 0.14 0.40
N ALA A 68 -0.40 -1.18 0.14
CA ALA A 68 -1.34 -2.11 0.77
C ALA A 68 -1.34 -1.97 2.30
N THR A 69 -0.20 -1.68 2.94
CA THR A 69 -0.12 -1.42 4.39
C THR A 69 -1.11 -0.34 4.82
N MET A 70 -1.16 0.80 4.11
CA MET A 70 -2.05 1.91 4.46
C MET A 70 -3.52 1.51 4.32
N MET A 71 -3.85 0.72 3.29
CA MET A 71 -5.19 0.17 3.10
C MET A 71 -5.56 -0.79 4.23
N TYR A 72 -4.66 -1.69 4.62
CA TYR A 72 -4.88 -2.59 5.76
C TYR A 72 -5.06 -1.84 7.08
N GLN A 73 -4.32 -0.74 7.30
CA GLN A 73 -4.54 0.12 8.47
C GLN A 73 -5.93 0.75 8.46
N GLY A 74 -6.39 1.27 7.31
CA GLY A 74 -7.76 1.77 7.16
C GLY A 74 -8.82 0.68 7.40
N MET A 75 -8.60 -0.52 6.87
CA MET A 75 -9.48 -1.67 7.08
C MET A 75 -9.53 -2.13 8.54
N LEU A 76 -8.42 -2.05 9.28
CA LEU A 76 -8.43 -2.30 10.73
C LEU A 76 -9.29 -1.26 11.46
N GLY A 77 -9.21 0.02 11.08
CA GLY A 77 -10.12 1.06 11.59
C GLY A 77 -11.59 0.73 11.31
N PHE A 78 -11.90 0.30 10.08
CA PHE A 78 -13.24 -0.12 9.69
C PHE A 78 -13.73 -1.37 10.47
N TYR A 79 -12.84 -2.33 10.73
CA TYR A 79 -13.12 -3.49 11.57
C TYR A 79 -13.54 -3.08 12.99
N PHE A 80 -12.82 -2.14 13.61
CA PHE A 80 -13.15 -1.64 14.94
C PHE A 80 -14.48 -0.88 14.95
N LEU A 81 -14.77 -0.10 13.90
CA LEU A 81 -16.05 0.58 13.76
C LEU A 81 -17.23 -0.41 13.68
N LEU A 82 -17.11 -1.44 12.84
CA LEU A 82 -18.16 -2.45 12.67
C LEU A 82 -18.40 -3.27 13.94
N THR A 83 -17.34 -3.61 14.67
CA THR A 83 -17.44 -4.39 15.91
C THR A 83 -17.91 -3.54 17.10
N ALA A 84 -17.37 -2.34 17.27
CA ALA A 84 -17.66 -1.50 18.44
C ALA A 84 -18.97 -0.71 18.32
N ARG A 85 -19.27 -0.11 17.15
CA ARG A 85 -20.45 0.74 16.96
C ARG A 85 -21.62 -0.01 16.35
N CYS A 86 -21.39 -0.81 15.33
CA CYS A 86 -22.45 -1.55 14.64
C CYS A 86 -22.77 -2.91 15.29
N GLY A 87 -22.00 -3.34 16.28
CA GLY A 87 -22.21 -4.62 16.98
C GLY A 87 -22.16 -5.84 16.06
N VAL A 88 -21.48 -5.75 14.91
CA VAL A 88 -21.46 -6.83 13.92
C VAL A 88 -20.66 -8.01 14.49
N GLY A 89 -21.31 -9.17 14.58
CA GLY A 89 -20.66 -10.38 15.10
C GLY A 89 -19.47 -10.83 14.25
N ASN A 90 -18.39 -11.27 14.90
CA ASN A 90 -17.14 -11.72 14.27
C ASN A 90 -17.35 -12.78 13.17
N HIS A 91 -18.37 -13.63 13.28
CA HIS A 91 -18.68 -14.64 12.26
C HIS A 91 -19.17 -14.02 10.94
N CYS A 92 -19.96 -12.94 11.01
CA CYS A 92 -20.41 -12.21 9.82
C CYS A 92 -19.23 -11.52 9.15
N ILE A 93 -18.39 -10.84 9.95
CA ILE A 93 -17.19 -10.16 9.46
C ILE A 93 -16.26 -11.15 8.77
N ALA A 94 -15.92 -12.27 9.42
CA ALA A 94 -14.97 -13.24 8.89
C ALA A 94 -15.41 -13.91 7.59
N ARG A 95 -16.72 -14.14 7.39
CA ARG A 95 -17.22 -14.83 6.19
C ARG A 95 -17.59 -13.89 5.05
N LYS A 96 -18.15 -12.73 5.35
CA LYS A 96 -18.68 -11.82 4.32
C LYS A 96 -17.79 -10.62 4.07
N ILE A 97 -17.20 -10.03 5.10
CA ILE A 97 -16.53 -8.72 5.00
C ILE A 97 -15.01 -8.88 4.81
N GLU A 98 -14.39 -9.80 5.54
CA GLU A 98 -12.94 -10.08 5.48
C GLU A 98 -12.42 -10.33 4.05
N PRO A 99 -13.09 -11.14 3.19
CA PRO A 99 -12.65 -11.30 1.80
C PRO A 99 -12.62 -9.98 1.02
N TRP A 100 -13.62 -9.12 1.19
CA TRP A 100 -13.65 -7.81 0.55
C TRP A 100 -12.56 -6.89 1.08
N MET A 101 -12.28 -6.92 2.39
CA MET A 101 -11.19 -6.14 2.98
C MET A 101 -9.83 -6.51 2.39
N HIS A 102 -9.58 -7.81 2.19
CA HIS A 102 -8.37 -8.28 1.50
C HIS A 102 -8.36 -7.92 0.01
N ILE A 103 -9.48 -8.13 -0.71
CA ILE A 103 -9.58 -7.81 -2.14
C ILE A 103 -9.31 -6.33 -2.38
N VAL A 104 -9.91 -5.43 -1.59
CA VAL A 104 -9.69 -3.99 -1.74
C VAL A 104 -8.24 -3.64 -1.37
N SER A 105 -7.72 -4.18 -0.25
CA SER A 105 -6.37 -3.82 0.23
C SER A 105 -5.24 -4.30 -0.68
N ILE A 106 -5.44 -5.43 -1.38
CA ILE A 106 -4.44 -6.00 -2.30
C ILE A 106 -4.71 -5.59 -3.74
N GLY A 107 -5.96 -5.74 -4.18
CA GLY A 107 -6.35 -5.53 -5.57
C GLY A 107 -6.13 -4.10 -6.00
N TYR A 108 -6.40 -3.14 -5.11
CA TYR A 108 -6.18 -1.73 -5.39
C TYR A 108 -4.70 -1.41 -5.72
N PRO A 109 -3.73 -1.56 -4.80
CA PRO A 109 -2.34 -1.21 -5.08
C PRO A 109 -1.73 -2.09 -6.19
N LEU A 110 -2.24 -3.32 -6.39
CA LEU A 110 -1.79 -4.20 -7.46
C LEU A 110 -2.25 -3.72 -8.84
N VAL A 111 -3.53 -3.36 -9.01
CA VAL A 111 -4.05 -2.83 -10.29
C VAL A 111 -3.33 -1.54 -10.68
N PHE A 112 -3.16 -0.61 -9.73
CA PHE A 112 -2.43 0.63 -9.99
C PHE A 112 -0.94 0.38 -10.25
N GLY A 113 -0.33 -0.53 -9.48
CA GLY A 113 1.06 -0.91 -9.67
C GLY A 113 1.34 -1.47 -11.07
N ILE A 114 0.46 -2.35 -11.57
CA ILE A 114 0.54 -2.93 -12.92
C ILE A 114 0.28 -1.87 -13.98
N ALA A 115 -0.76 -1.04 -13.82
CA ALA A 115 -1.07 0.02 -14.77
C ALA A 115 0.12 0.98 -14.95
N LEU A 116 0.75 1.39 -13.85
CA LEU A 116 1.94 2.24 -13.87
C LEU A 116 3.15 1.54 -14.51
N GLN A 117 3.29 0.23 -14.32
CA GLN A 117 4.34 -0.55 -14.98
C GLN A 117 4.15 -0.61 -16.50
N ILE A 118 2.92 -0.81 -16.98
CA ILE A 118 2.58 -0.86 -18.42
C ILE A 118 2.81 0.51 -19.07
N LEU A 119 2.50 1.59 -18.35
CA LEU A 119 2.68 2.96 -18.82
C LEU A 119 4.11 3.50 -18.66
N ASP A 120 5.05 2.67 -18.19
CA ASP A 120 6.44 3.04 -17.88
C ASP A 120 6.54 4.30 -16.98
N GLY A 121 5.60 4.42 -16.03
CA GLY A 121 5.48 5.59 -15.15
C GLY A 121 6.43 5.59 -13.95
N TYR A 122 7.32 4.60 -13.84
CA TYR A 122 8.33 4.54 -12.78
C TYR A 122 9.64 5.15 -13.25
N GLY A 123 10.27 5.91 -12.36
CA GLY A 123 11.56 6.51 -12.63
C GLY A 123 12.26 6.98 -11.36
N GLU A 124 13.46 7.52 -11.56
CA GLU A 124 14.27 8.00 -10.46
C GLU A 124 13.68 9.28 -9.87
N VAL A 125 13.50 9.30 -8.55
CA VAL A 125 13.12 10.51 -7.84
C VAL A 125 14.40 11.24 -7.40
N THR A 126 14.62 12.42 -7.98
CA THR A 126 15.77 13.29 -7.69
C THR A 126 15.85 13.65 -6.19
N ASN A 127 14.71 13.98 -5.59
CA ASN A 127 14.58 14.34 -4.17
C ASN A 127 14.14 13.19 -3.24
N GLY A 128 14.17 11.94 -3.72
CA GLY A 128 13.61 10.79 -3.00
C GLY A 128 14.62 9.68 -2.70
N ILE A 129 14.14 8.63 -2.04
CA ILE A 129 14.87 7.38 -1.81
C ILE A 129 14.44 6.37 -2.87
N GLY A 130 15.25 6.26 -3.91
CA GLY A 130 15.14 5.27 -4.98
C GLY A 130 14.21 5.71 -6.09
N CYS A 131 13.42 4.76 -6.56
CA CYS A 131 12.52 4.93 -7.69
C CYS A 131 11.06 4.91 -7.23
N TRP A 132 10.26 5.79 -7.83
CA TRP A 132 8.84 5.94 -7.57
C TRP A 132 8.13 6.34 -8.86
N VAL A 133 6.82 6.52 -8.79
CA VAL A 133 6.03 7.16 -9.83
C VAL A 133 6.56 8.57 -10.10
N VAL A 134 6.98 8.83 -11.34
CA VAL A 134 7.41 10.14 -11.81
C VAL A 134 6.55 10.55 -13.01
N ALA A 135 6.26 11.85 -13.12
CA ALA A 135 5.73 12.38 -14.37
C ALA A 135 6.90 12.55 -15.34
N THR A 136 6.80 11.98 -16.53
CA THR A 136 7.79 12.21 -17.60
C THR A 136 7.73 13.67 -18.04
N GLU A 137 8.89 14.29 -18.29
CA GLU A 137 8.99 15.72 -18.62
C GLU A 137 8.32 16.09 -19.96
N ASP A 138 8.12 15.13 -20.86
CA ASP A 138 7.46 15.32 -22.18
C ASP A 138 5.92 15.16 -22.12
N CYS A 139 5.26 15.84 -21.19
CA CYS A 139 3.79 15.80 -21.06
C CYS A 139 3.13 16.98 -21.79
N GLU A 140 3.15 17.00 -23.12
CA GLU A 140 2.46 18.06 -23.88
C GLU A 140 0.96 17.79 -24.10
N THR A 141 0.48 16.54 -24.25
CA THR A 141 -0.97 16.33 -24.51
C THR A 141 -1.66 15.01 -24.08
N ASP A 142 -1.02 14.02 -23.44
CA ASP A 142 -1.67 12.70 -23.28
C ASP A 142 -1.74 12.11 -21.84
N PHE A 143 -2.63 11.12 -21.70
CA PHE A 143 -3.01 10.25 -20.55
C PHE A 143 -1.89 9.90 -19.53
N LEU A 144 -0.61 10.07 -19.89
CA LEU A 144 0.55 9.93 -18.99
C LEU A 144 0.62 11.03 -17.91
N CYS A 145 0.16 12.27 -18.17
CA CYS A 145 0.12 13.31 -17.14
C CYS A 145 -0.88 12.96 -16.02
N THR A 146 -1.87 12.13 -16.36
CA THR A 146 -2.80 11.52 -15.41
C THR A 146 -2.09 10.59 -14.44
N ALA A 147 -0.88 10.05 -14.72
CA ALA A 147 -0.15 9.18 -13.78
C ALA A 147 0.19 9.89 -12.45
N ARG A 148 0.46 11.20 -12.49
CA ARG A 148 0.72 12.01 -11.28
C ARG A 148 -0.57 12.26 -10.48
N VAL A 149 -1.67 12.53 -11.18
CA VAL A 149 -3.01 12.67 -10.57
C VAL A 149 -3.49 11.34 -10.02
N ILE A 150 -3.31 10.26 -10.79
CA ILE A 150 -3.59 8.88 -10.39
C ILE A 150 -2.76 8.54 -9.17
N SER A 151 -1.46 8.84 -9.12
CA SER A 151 -0.64 8.59 -7.94
C SER A 151 -1.13 9.39 -6.72
N TRP A 152 -1.50 10.67 -6.89
CA TRP A 152 -2.02 11.50 -5.81
C TRP A 152 -3.37 11.04 -5.28
N VAL A 153 -4.33 10.85 -6.18
CA VAL A 153 -5.67 10.36 -5.85
C VAL A 153 -5.55 8.97 -5.24
N SER A 154 -4.67 8.14 -5.78
CA SER A 154 -4.56 6.76 -5.32
C SER A 154 -3.86 6.58 -3.99
N SER A 155 -2.81 7.36 -3.76
CA SER A 155 -1.97 7.20 -2.57
C SER A 155 -2.49 8.01 -1.38
N TYR A 156 -3.21 9.11 -1.63
CA TYR A 156 -3.64 10.02 -0.57
C TYR A 156 -5.15 10.17 -0.48
N ALA A 157 -5.89 10.33 -1.59
CA ALA A 157 -7.31 10.66 -1.50
C ALA A 157 -8.16 9.50 -0.95
N ILE A 158 -7.96 8.26 -1.43
CA ILE A 158 -8.76 7.11 -0.98
C ILE A 158 -8.55 6.78 0.52
N PRO A 159 -7.31 6.60 1.02
CA PRO A 159 -7.12 6.33 2.44
C PRO A 159 -7.62 7.49 3.30
N LEU A 160 -7.48 8.73 2.85
CA LEU A 160 -7.98 9.90 3.57
C LEU A 160 -9.51 9.97 3.57
N ILE A 161 -10.18 9.62 2.47
CA ILE A 161 -11.65 9.50 2.42
C ILE A 161 -12.14 8.40 3.36
N LEU A 162 -11.49 7.23 3.40
CA LEU A 162 -11.85 6.15 4.33
C LEU A 162 -11.68 6.58 5.80
N VAL A 163 -10.62 7.32 6.10
CA VAL A 163 -10.40 7.91 7.42
C VAL A 163 -11.48 8.95 7.74
N CYS A 164 -11.80 9.86 6.82
CA CYS A 164 -12.86 10.84 7.00
C CYS A 164 -14.23 10.17 7.23
N ILE A 165 -14.57 9.13 6.48
CA ILE A 165 -15.82 8.38 6.66
C ILE A 165 -15.85 7.74 8.05
N SER A 166 -14.76 7.09 8.49
CA SER A 166 -14.71 6.48 9.82
C SER A 166 -14.80 7.51 10.95
N LEU A 167 -14.19 8.69 10.79
CA LEU A 167 -14.32 9.80 11.73
C LEU A 167 -15.73 10.37 11.78
N MET A 168 -16.37 10.60 10.63
CA MET A 168 -17.73 11.14 10.56
C MET A 168 -18.75 10.20 11.20
N VAL A 169 -18.62 8.89 10.97
CA VAL A 169 -19.50 7.88 11.59
C VAL A 169 -19.26 7.74 13.10
N ASN A 170 -18.03 7.97 13.58
CA ASN A 170 -17.72 7.93 15.00
C ASN A 170 -18.09 9.24 15.74
N ALA A 171 -18.22 10.36 15.03
CA ALA A 171 -18.60 11.66 15.60
C ALA A 171 -20.11 11.82 15.81
N THR A 172 -20.95 10.96 15.23
CA THR A 172 -22.39 10.95 15.50
C THR A 172 -22.71 10.18 16.78
N PRO A 173 -23.31 10.83 17.81
CA PRO A 173 -23.57 10.25 19.13
C PRO A 173 -24.47 9.01 19.08
#